data_AF-A0A9P1D4V7-F1
#
_entry.id   AF-A0A9P1D4V7-F1
#
_cell.length_a   1.000
_cell.length_b   1.000
_cell.length_c   1.000
_cell.angle_alpha   90.00
_cell.angle_beta   90.00
_cell.angle_gamma   90.00
#
_symmetry.space_group_name_H-M   'P 1'
#
loop_
_entity.id
_entity.type
_entity.pdbx_description
1 polymer ?
#
loop_
_entity_poly.entity_id
_entity_poly.type
_entity_poly.pdbx_seq_one_letter_code
_entity_poly.pdbx_strand_id
1 'polypeptide(L)'
;LKAAEDRSYGLMKNLYVDQSEIQKLVILHKQIAGPSGPDPYETACTWLKDNREIWSAWVPDKTLCPEGRGLVDANGQLVLDRSQAVECATCPAGHTSEKSEGTRVCVQCCWAKKPSVLKHGWPMLAMKCT
;
A
#
# COMPACT_ATOMS: atom_id res chain seq x y z
N LEU A 1 -12.03 -0.08 5.79
CA LEU A 1 -11.52 -0.93 6.89
C LEU A 1 -10.35 -1.80 6.43
N LYS A 2 -10.54 -2.76 5.52
CA LYS A 2 -9.47 -3.65 5.02
C LYS A 2 -8.16 -2.96 4.55
N ALA A 3 -8.28 -1.81 3.87
CA ALA A 3 -7.10 -1.01 3.45
C ALA A 3 -6.23 -0.52 4.62
N ALA A 4 -6.86 -0.10 5.71
CA ALA A 4 -6.16 0.38 6.88
C ALA A 4 -5.50 -0.80 7.62
N GLU A 5 -6.18 -1.95 7.70
CA GLU A 5 -5.65 -3.19 8.29
C GLU A 5 -4.41 -3.68 7.54
N ASP A 6 -4.45 -3.75 6.20
CA ASP A 6 -3.33 -4.18 5.38
C ASP A 6 -2.10 -3.28 5.58
N ARG A 7 -2.31 -1.96 5.71
CA ARG A 7 -1.22 -1.01 5.98
C ARG A 7 -0.68 -1.12 7.40
N SER A 8 -1.54 -1.32 8.39
CA SER A 8 -1.11 -1.55 9.78
C SER A 8 -0.27 -2.81 9.89
N TYR A 9 -0.67 -3.90 9.22
CA TYR A 9 0.11 -5.13 9.15
C TYR A 9 1.45 -4.91 8.43
N GLY A 10 1.45 -4.20 7.30
CA GLY A 10 2.68 -3.88 6.58
C GLY A 10 3.63 -3.02 7.39
N LEU A 11 3.13 -2.04 8.14
CA LEU A 11 3.92 -1.26 9.08
C LEU A 11 4.59 -2.16 10.12
N MET A 12 3.81 -3.02 10.80
CA MET A 12 4.35 -3.93 11.80
C MET A 12 5.39 -4.90 11.23
N LYS A 13 5.19 -5.36 9.99
CA LYS A 13 6.11 -6.26 9.30
C LYS A 13 7.44 -5.60 8.95
N ASN A 14 7.41 -4.32 8.57
CA ASN A 14 8.58 -3.57 8.13
C ASN A 14 9.26 -2.80 9.27
N LEU A 15 8.59 -2.68 10.42
CA LEU A 15 9.13 -2.00 11.60
C LEU A 15 10.41 -2.69 12.05
N TYR A 16 11.51 -1.95 11.95
CA TYR A 16 12.81 -2.39 12.39
C TYR A 16 13.56 -1.21 13.01
N VAL A 17 13.96 -1.35 14.27
CA VAL A 17 14.75 -0.35 14.99
C VAL A 17 16.07 -1.01 15.38
N ASP A 18 17.17 -0.45 14.89
CA ASP A 18 18.51 -0.95 15.22
C ASP A 18 18.84 -0.74 16.71
N GLN A 19 19.71 -1.59 17.26
CA GLN A 19 20.10 -1.49 18.67
C GLN A 19 20.76 -0.13 18.99
N SER A 20 21.53 0.44 18.07
CA SER A 20 22.14 1.77 18.25
C SER A 20 21.08 2.87 18.31
N GLU A 21 19.99 2.75 17.54
CA GLU A 21 18.84 3.66 17.59
C GLU A 21 18.07 3.54 18.90
N ILE A 22 17.91 2.32 19.43
CA ILE A 22 17.32 2.11 20.76
C ILE A 22 18.14 2.82 21.85
N GLN A 23 19.47 2.77 21.78
CA GLN A 23 20.33 3.48 22.74
C GLN A 23 20.17 5.00 22.63
N LYS A 24 20.14 5.53 21.40
CA LYS A 24 19.89 6.96 21.16
C LYS A 24 18.52 7.39 21.71
N LEU A 25 17.47 6.59 21.50
CA LEU A 25 16.13 6.83 22.05
C LEU A 25 16.12 6.89 23.58
N VAL A 26 16.82 5.97 24.26
CA VAL A 26 16.92 5.96 25.72
C VAL A 26 17.68 7.19 26.23
N ILE A 27 18.73 7.62 25.54
CA ILE A 27 19.48 8.84 25.87
C ILE A 27 18.60 10.07 25.67
N LEU A 28 17.90 10.16 24.53
CA LEU A 28 16.98 11.25 24.21
C LEU A 28 15.88 11.37 25.26
N HIS A 29 15.31 10.24 25.69
CA HIS A 29 14.27 10.22 26.72
C HIS A 29 14.72 10.90 28.02
N LYS A 30 15.98 10.67 28.43
CA LYS A 30 16.53 11.31 29.64
C LYS A 30 16.74 12.82 29.48
N GLN A 31 16.94 13.29 28.26
CA GLN A 31 17.22 14.70 27.95
C GLN A 31 15.94 15.53 27.82
N ILE A 32 14.87 14.96 27.26
CA ILE A 32 13.56 15.60 27.11
C ILE A 32 12.74 15.46 28.42
N ALA A 33 13.39 15.54 29.58
CA ALA A 33 12.70 15.48 30.85
C ALA A 33 11.97 16.82 31.11
N GLY A 34 10.63 16.78 31.09
CA GLY A 34 9.78 17.89 31.50
C GLY A 34 9.66 18.01 33.03
N PRO A 35 8.82 18.93 33.54
CA PRO A 35 8.59 19.11 34.98
C PRO A 35 8.10 17.86 35.70
N SER A 36 7.41 16.98 34.97
CA SER A 36 6.85 15.71 35.46
C SER A 36 7.75 14.51 35.17
N GLY A 37 8.97 14.75 34.68
CA GLY A 37 9.91 13.74 34.18
C GLY A 37 9.82 13.51 32.67
N PRO A 38 10.56 12.52 32.16
CA PRO A 38 10.56 12.13 30.75
C PRO A 38 9.18 11.69 30.24
N ASP A 39 8.73 12.27 29.11
CA ASP A 39 7.53 11.79 28.39
C ASP A 39 7.95 10.85 27.24
N PRO A 40 7.57 9.55 27.28
CA PRO A 40 7.84 8.63 26.18
C PRO A 40 7.20 9.07 24.86
N TYR A 41 6.05 9.74 24.91
CA TYR A 41 5.36 10.21 23.71
C TYR A 41 6.14 11.35 23.05
N GLU A 42 6.50 12.38 23.79
CA GLU A 42 7.34 13.48 23.29
C GLU A 42 8.69 12.97 22.76
N THR A 43 9.29 12.00 23.44
CA THR A 43 10.52 11.33 23.00
C THR A 43 10.34 10.64 21.64
N ALA A 44 9.30 9.81 21.50
CA ALA A 44 9.01 9.10 20.26
C ALA A 44 8.67 10.08 19.12
N CYS A 45 7.88 11.12 19.39
CA CYS A 45 7.55 12.14 18.40
C CYS A 45 8.78 12.91 17.92
N THR A 46 9.70 13.25 18.83
CA THR A 46 10.96 13.93 18.48
C THR A 46 11.82 13.04 17.61
N TRP A 47 12.03 11.78 18.03
CA TRP A 47 12.78 10.82 17.24
C TRP A 47 12.18 10.58 15.85
N LEU A 48 10.85 10.44 15.74
CA LEU A 48 10.18 10.28 14.45
C LEU A 48 10.38 11.49 13.53
N LYS A 49 10.40 12.72 14.05
CA LYS A 49 10.63 13.91 13.22
C LYS A 49 12.05 13.94 12.66
N ASP A 50 13.03 13.55 13.46
CA ASP A 50 14.45 13.66 13.12
C ASP A 50 14.99 12.47 12.29
N ASN A 51 14.24 11.36 12.23
CA ASN A 51 14.71 10.09 11.64
C ASN A 51 13.78 9.59 10.51
N ARG A 52 13.33 10.50 9.65
CA ARG A 52 12.36 10.20 8.57
C ARG A 52 12.87 9.14 7.59
N GLU A 53 14.14 9.20 7.26
CA GLU A 53 14.84 8.25 6.40
C GLU A 53 14.79 6.82 6.95
N ILE A 54 14.73 6.65 8.28
CA ILE A 54 14.62 5.34 8.92
C ILE A 54 13.18 4.82 8.83
N TRP A 55 12.21 5.58 9.37
CA TRP A 55 10.85 5.04 9.50
C TRP A 55 10.03 5.08 8.22
N SER A 56 10.39 5.92 7.24
CA SER A 56 9.63 6.03 5.98
C SER A 56 9.60 4.71 5.22
N ALA A 57 10.65 3.90 5.30
CA ALA A 57 10.70 2.56 4.72
C ALA A 57 9.76 1.57 5.43
N TRP A 58 9.36 1.84 6.68
CA TRP A 58 8.42 0.99 7.40
C TRP A 58 7.00 1.14 6.86
N VAL A 59 6.64 2.34 6.39
CA VAL A 59 5.29 2.64 5.90
C VAL A 59 5.10 2.04 4.51
N PRO A 60 4.20 1.07 4.32
CA PRO A 60 3.94 0.50 3.00
C PRO A 60 3.46 1.58 2.03
N ASP A 61 3.95 1.53 0.79
CA ASP A 61 3.47 2.42 -0.26
C ASP A 61 1.98 2.16 -0.50
N LYS A 62 1.18 3.24 -0.45
CA LYS A 62 -0.28 3.20 -0.65
C LYS A 62 -0.70 2.69 -2.03
N THR A 63 0.23 2.67 -2.97
CA THR A 63 0.03 2.22 -4.34
C THR A 63 0.52 0.80 -4.59
N LEU A 64 0.98 0.06 -3.57
CA LEU A 64 1.25 -1.39 -3.67
C LEU A 64 -0.03 -2.18 -3.37
N CYS A 65 -0.83 -2.43 -4.41
CA CYS A 65 -2.15 -3.00 -4.25
C CYS A 65 -2.10 -4.52 -4.03
N PRO A 66 -2.76 -5.03 -2.97
CA PRO A 66 -2.92 -6.47 -2.78
C PRO A 66 -3.91 -7.04 -3.80
N GLU A 67 -4.01 -8.37 -3.86
CA GLU A 67 -4.97 -9.06 -4.71
C GLU A 67 -6.41 -8.63 -4.45
N GLY A 68 -7.20 -8.56 -5.53
CA GLY A 68 -8.58 -8.05 -5.50
C GLY A 68 -8.71 -6.53 -5.50
N ARG A 69 -7.58 -5.79 -5.48
CA ARG A 69 -7.55 -4.33 -5.49
C ARG A 69 -6.70 -3.79 -6.63
N GLY A 70 -6.92 -2.53 -6.99
CA GLY A 70 -6.16 -1.83 -8.01
C GLY A 70 -6.00 -0.35 -7.72
N LEU A 71 -5.08 0.27 -8.46
CA LEU A 71 -4.73 1.69 -8.35
C LEU A 71 -5.93 2.61 -8.58
N VAL A 72 -6.03 3.65 -7.74
CA VAL A 72 -6.98 4.76 -7.92
C VAL A 72 -6.32 6.12 -7.76
N ASP A 73 -6.81 7.10 -8.49
CA ASP A 73 -6.43 8.51 -8.36
C ASP A 73 -7.09 9.17 -7.13
N ALA A 74 -6.81 10.47 -6.94
CA ALA A 74 -7.37 11.26 -5.84
C ALA A 74 -8.91 11.40 -5.88
N ASN A 75 -9.52 11.17 -7.04
CA ASN A 75 -10.97 11.18 -7.22
C ASN A 75 -11.61 9.79 -7.03
N GLY A 76 -10.80 8.76 -6.74
CA GLY A 76 -11.25 7.37 -6.62
C GLY A 76 -11.47 6.69 -7.98
N GLN A 77 -10.99 7.26 -9.07
CA GLN A 77 -11.07 6.66 -10.42
C GLN A 77 -9.94 5.65 -10.61
N LEU A 78 -10.25 4.52 -11.26
CA LEU A 78 -9.25 3.50 -11.58
C LEU A 78 -8.23 4.07 -12.56
N VAL A 79 -6.95 3.88 -12.25
CA VAL A 79 -5.83 4.24 -13.11
C VAL A 79 -4.96 3.01 -13.38
N LEU A 80 -4.27 3.01 -14.52
CA LEU A 80 -3.36 1.92 -14.88
C LEU A 80 -1.90 2.23 -14.53
N ASP A 81 -1.61 3.51 -14.28
CA ASP A 81 -0.28 4.02 -14.00
C ASP A 81 -0.15 4.41 -12.53
N ARG A 82 0.92 3.94 -11.88
CA ARG A 82 1.22 4.22 -10.47
C ARG A 82 1.49 5.71 -10.21
N SER A 83 2.00 6.45 -11.20
CA SER A 83 2.23 7.90 -11.10
C SER A 83 0.95 8.71 -10.95
N GLN A 84 -0.19 8.16 -11.38
CA GLN A 84 -1.50 8.78 -11.25
C GLN A 84 -2.25 8.33 -10.00
N ALA A 85 -1.72 7.33 -9.29
CA ALA A 85 -2.39 6.69 -8.18
C ALA A 85 -2.00 7.31 -6.84
N VAL A 86 -2.98 7.42 -5.94
CA VAL A 86 -2.76 7.86 -4.55
C VAL A 86 -3.10 6.78 -3.53
N GLU A 87 -3.89 5.77 -3.92
CA GLU A 87 -4.29 4.65 -3.07
C GLU A 87 -4.73 3.42 -3.91
N CYS A 88 -5.11 2.35 -3.21
CA CYS A 88 -5.72 1.16 -3.77
C CYS A 88 -7.20 1.03 -3.39
N ALA A 89 -8.05 0.74 -4.36
CA ALA A 89 -9.47 0.42 -4.14
C ALA A 89 -9.79 -1.01 -4.55
N THR A 90 -10.87 -1.57 -3.99
CA THR A 90 -11.39 -2.86 -4.45
C THR A 90 -11.80 -2.75 -5.91
N CYS A 91 -11.45 -3.75 -6.73
CA CYS A 91 -11.88 -3.72 -8.12
C CYS A 91 -13.40 -3.80 -8.20
N PRO A 92 -14.05 -2.85 -8.93
CA PRO A 92 -15.49 -2.85 -9.07
C PRO A 92 -15.96 -4.06 -9.87
N ALA A 93 -17.25 -4.36 -9.79
CA ALA A 93 -17.86 -5.44 -10.56
C ALA A 93 -17.53 -5.32 -12.07
N GLY A 94 -17.26 -6.46 -12.69
CA GLY A 94 -16.82 -6.50 -14.09
C GLY A 94 -15.35 -6.11 -14.30
N HIS A 95 -14.57 -5.94 -13.23
CA HIS A 95 -13.10 -5.83 -13.29
C HIS A 95 -12.43 -6.93 -12.49
N THR A 96 -11.21 -7.26 -12.87
CA THR A 96 -10.30 -8.15 -12.13
C THR A 96 -9.01 -7.43 -11.79
N SER A 97 -8.40 -7.81 -10.67
CA SER A 97 -7.13 -7.25 -10.22
C SER A 97 -5.99 -8.00 -10.91
N GLU A 98 -5.17 -7.32 -11.71
CA GLU A 98 -4.04 -7.90 -12.43
C GLU A 98 -2.73 -7.23 -12.06
N LYS A 99 -1.62 -7.98 -12.09
CA LYS A 99 -0.29 -7.45 -11.74
C LYS A 99 0.19 -6.50 -12.84
N SER A 100 0.66 -5.31 -12.46
CA SER A 100 1.29 -4.33 -13.35
C SER A 100 2.40 -3.62 -12.58
N GLU A 101 3.62 -3.57 -13.12
CA GLU A 101 4.77 -2.83 -12.58
C GLU A 101 5.00 -2.94 -11.05
N GLY A 102 4.90 -4.15 -10.50
CA GLY A 102 5.11 -4.41 -9.06
C GLY A 102 3.92 -4.04 -8.16
N THR A 103 2.81 -3.62 -8.74
CA THR A 103 1.53 -3.41 -8.08
C THR A 103 0.41 -4.17 -8.79
N ARG A 104 -0.86 -3.86 -8.51
CA ARG A 104 -2.02 -4.38 -9.21
C ARG A 104 -2.94 -3.26 -9.67
N VAL A 105 -3.58 -3.47 -10.81
CA VAL A 105 -4.54 -2.57 -11.45
C VAL A 105 -5.84 -3.31 -11.70
N CYS A 106 -6.95 -2.59 -11.74
CA CYS A 106 -8.23 -3.19 -12.09
C CYS A 106 -8.42 -3.09 -13.60
N VAL A 107 -8.46 -4.23 -14.27
CA VAL A 107 -8.74 -4.30 -15.71
C VAL A 107 -10.12 -4.87 -15.94
N GLN A 108 -10.79 -4.40 -16.99
CA GLN A 108 -12.13 -4.86 -17.30
C GLN A 108 -12.13 -6.34 -17.70
N CYS A 109 -12.99 -7.13 -17.06
CA CYS A 109 -13.25 -8.50 -17.45
C CYS A 109 -13.68 -8.53 -18.93
N CYS A 110 -13.07 -9.42 -19.72
CA CYS A 110 -13.37 -9.58 -21.15
C CYS A 110 -14.72 -10.27 -21.37
N TRP A 111 -15.83 -9.67 -20.90
CA TRP A 111 -17.18 -10.00 -21.36
C TRP A 111 -17.62 -9.09 -22.51
N ALA A 112 -16.89 -7.99 -22.78
CA ALA A 112 -17.30 -6.92 -23.70
C ALA A 112 -16.37 -6.65 -24.90
N LYS A 113 -15.36 -7.47 -25.18
CA LYS A 113 -14.80 -7.46 -26.54
C LYS A 113 -15.72 -8.31 -27.41
N LYS A 114 -16.65 -7.67 -28.14
CA LYS A 114 -17.26 -8.32 -29.31
C LYS A 114 -16.08 -8.87 -30.15
N PRO A 115 -16.01 -10.18 -30.43
CA PRO A 115 -15.00 -10.67 -31.34
C PRO A 115 -15.26 -9.98 -32.68
N SER A 116 -14.32 -9.15 -33.11
CA SER A 116 -14.19 -8.80 -34.52
C SER A 116 -13.86 -10.09 -35.26
N VAL A 117 -14.92 -10.80 -35.65
CA VAL A 117 -14.98 -11.89 -36.65
C VAL A 117 -13.69 -12.71 -36.76
N LEU A 118 -13.47 -13.64 -35.82
CA LEU A 118 -12.52 -14.72 -36.03
C LEU A 118 -13.19 -15.82 -36.85
N LYS A 119 -12.93 -15.80 -38.16
CA LYS A 119 -13.09 -16.97 -39.02
C LYS A 119 -12.12 -18.04 -38.49
N HIS A 120 -12.62 -19.24 -38.19
CA HIS A 120 -11.89 -20.43 -37.70
C HIS A 120 -11.94 -20.70 -36.18
N GLY A 121 -13.15 -21.03 -35.68
CA GLY A 121 -13.47 -22.40 -35.25
C GLY A 121 -12.59 -23.13 -34.22
N TRP A 122 -12.09 -22.49 -33.17
CA TRP A 122 -11.49 -23.17 -32.01
C TRP A 122 -12.16 -22.74 -30.70
N PRO A 123 -12.27 -23.64 -29.69
CA PRO A 123 -13.18 -23.46 -28.56
C PRO A 123 -12.70 -22.38 -27.60
N MET A 124 -13.64 -21.50 -27.22
CA MET A 124 -13.47 -20.50 -26.17
C MET A 124 -13.16 -21.17 -24.83
N LEU A 125 -11.89 -21.25 -24.49
CA LEU A 125 -11.43 -21.54 -23.13
C LEU A 125 -10.65 -20.34 -22.62
N ALA A 126 -11.39 -19.37 -22.08
CA ALA A 126 -10.89 -18.44 -21.08
C ALA A 126 -12.01 -18.18 -20.06
N MET A 127 -12.40 -19.26 -19.38
CA MET A 127 -13.25 -19.22 -18.20
C MET A 127 -12.39 -18.78 -17.01
N LYS A 128 -12.56 -17.53 -16.57
CA LYS A 128 -13.06 -17.15 -15.22
C LYS A 128 -12.80 -15.66 -14.92
N CYS A 129 -13.88 -14.91 -14.72
CA CYS A 129 -13.94 -13.88 -13.68
C CYS A 129 -14.76 -14.49 -12.54
N THR A 130 -14.09 -15.14 -11.59
CA THR A 130 -14.68 -15.60 -10.32
C THR A 130 -13.58 -15.76 -9.30
#